data_AF-A0A2T0MKB3-F1
#
_entry.id   AF-A0A2T0MKB3-F1
#
_cell.length_a   1.000
_cell.length_b   1.000
_cell.length_c   1.000
_cell.angle_alpha   90.00
_cell.angle_beta   90.00
_cell.angle_gamma   90.00
#
_symmetry.space_group_name_H-M   'P 1'
#
loop_
_entity.id
_entity.type
_entity.pdbx_description
1 polymer ?
#
loop_
_entity_poly.entity_id
_entity_poly.type
_entity_poly.pdbx_seq_one_letter_code
_entity_poly.pdbx_strand_id
1 'polypeptide(L)'
;MVTEVAKGSGYATAFKVVTALSTLSVLVQAVTAGQLLSGGAAGPHGMGATAVHALALAQLVVAVLLWRPARGPGWPALVSLAVLLLGFVQSMLGGSGALAAHVPLGMTLFGLSVWLLVWALRR
;
A
#
# COMPACT_ATOMS: atom_id res chain seq x y z
N MET A 1 8.17 -30.99 -7.25
CA MET A 1 8.32 -29.96 -8.30
C MET A 1 7.00 -29.26 -8.62
N VAL A 2 5.93 -29.98 -8.96
CA VAL A 2 4.61 -29.40 -9.32
C VAL A 2 4.00 -28.53 -8.19
N THR A 3 4.11 -28.96 -6.93
CA THR A 3 3.58 -28.23 -5.77
C THR A 3 4.31 -26.91 -5.49
N GLU A 4 5.62 -26.86 -5.74
CA GLU A 4 6.44 -25.64 -5.55
C GLU A 4 6.16 -24.60 -6.65
N VAL A 5 5.93 -25.05 -7.89
CA VAL A 5 5.50 -24.16 -8.99
C VAL A 5 4.11 -23.59 -8.74
N ALA A 6 3.16 -24.42 -8.27
CA ALA A 6 1.81 -23.98 -7.92
C ALA A 6 1.81 -22.97 -6.75
N LYS A 7 2.62 -23.20 -5.70
CA LYS A 7 2.82 -22.24 -4.60
C LYS A 7 3.42 -20.92 -5.10
N GLY A 8 4.45 -20.98 -5.96
CA GLY A 8 5.06 -19.80 -6.57
C GLY A 8 4.06 -18.93 -7.34
N SER A 9 3.20 -19.58 -8.12
CA SER A 9 2.10 -18.91 -8.86
C SER A 9 1.04 -18.31 -7.93
N GLY A 10 0.69 -19.01 -6.84
CA GLY A 10 -0.26 -18.53 -5.84
C GLY A 10 0.21 -17.28 -5.10
N TYR A 11 1.47 -17.27 -4.63
CA TYR A 11 2.05 -16.11 -3.95
C TYR A 11 2.18 -14.89 -4.87
N ALA A 12 2.54 -15.10 -6.13
CA ALA A 12 2.59 -14.02 -7.12
C ALA A 12 1.20 -13.41 -7.37
N THR A 13 0.18 -14.25 -7.52
CA THR A 13 -1.22 -13.79 -7.67
C THR A 13 -1.69 -13.04 -6.43
N ALA A 14 -1.45 -13.58 -5.24
CA ALA A 14 -1.79 -12.91 -3.98
C ALA A 14 -1.10 -11.54 -3.87
N PHE A 15 0.18 -11.45 -4.26
CA PHE A 15 0.93 -10.19 -4.24
C PHE A 15 0.33 -9.15 -5.20
N LYS A 16 -0.05 -9.55 -6.42
CA LYS A 16 -0.72 -8.67 -7.39
C LYS A 16 -2.04 -8.13 -6.83
N VAL A 17 -2.88 -9.01 -6.26
CA VAL A 17 -4.18 -8.65 -5.71
C VAL A 17 -4.04 -7.69 -4.52
N VAL A 18 -3.21 -8.04 -3.53
CA VAL A 18 -3.06 -7.19 -2.34
C VAL A 18 -2.42 -5.84 -2.66
N THR A 19 -1.50 -5.80 -3.64
CA THR A 19 -0.91 -4.53 -4.12
C THR A 19 -1.97 -3.69 -4.83
N ALA A 20 -2.85 -4.30 -5.64
CA ALA A 20 -3.95 -3.60 -6.28
C ALA A 20 -4.94 -3.00 -5.27
N LEU A 21 -5.32 -3.79 -4.25
CA LEU A 21 -6.18 -3.32 -3.16
C LEU A 21 -5.53 -2.21 -2.35
N SER A 22 -4.23 -2.33 -2.05
CA SER A 22 -3.47 -1.29 -1.35
C SER A 22 -3.45 0.01 -2.16
N THR A 23 -3.12 -0.04 -3.45
CA THR A 23 -3.13 1.14 -4.33
C THR A 23 -4.52 1.76 -4.44
N LEU A 24 -5.57 0.95 -4.56
CA LEU A 24 -6.95 1.43 -4.58
C LEU A 24 -7.33 2.11 -3.26
N SER A 25 -6.92 1.56 -2.12
CA SER A 25 -7.18 2.18 -0.82
C SER A 25 -6.51 3.55 -0.67
N VAL A 26 -5.30 3.72 -1.19
CA VAL A 26 -4.61 5.02 -1.23
C VAL A 26 -5.30 5.98 -2.20
N LEU A 27 -5.80 5.51 -3.33
CA LEU A 27 -6.61 6.33 -4.25
C LEU A 27 -7.89 6.83 -3.56
N VAL A 28 -8.60 5.97 -2.83
CA VAL A 28 -9.78 6.36 -2.04
C VAL A 28 -9.40 7.38 -0.97
N GLN A 29 -8.23 7.25 -0.34
CA GLN A 29 -7.71 8.27 0.57
C GLN A 29 -7.47 9.62 -0.12
N ALA A 30 -6.93 9.63 -1.33
CA ALA A 30 -6.76 10.87 -2.11
C ALA A 30 -8.12 11.52 -2.44
N VAL A 31 -9.12 10.73 -2.82
CA VAL A 31 -10.49 11.22 -3.09
C VAL A 31 -11.11 11.81 -1.83
N THR A 32 -11.05 11.10 -0.71
CA THR A 32 -11.62 11.57 0.58
C THR A 32 -10.86 12.77 1.14
N ALA A 33 -9.55 12.90 0.89
CA ALA A 33 -8.79 14.10 1.21
C ALA A 33 -9.29 15.31 0.41
N GLY A 34 -9.53 15.16 -0.90
CA GLY A 34 -10.10 16.21 -1.73
C GLY A 34 -11.50 16.65 -1.27
N GLN A 35 -12.35 15.68 -0.88
CA GLN A 35 -13.66 15.97 -0.27
C GLN A 35 -13.52 16.73 1.05
N LEU A 36 -12.62 16.32 1.93
CA LEU A 36 -12.35 16.99 3.21
C LEU A 36 -11.89 18.44 3.00
N LEU A 37 -10.96 18.67 2.07
CA LEU A 37 -10.49 20.02 1.72
C LEU A 37 -11.58 20.89 1.07
N SER A 38 -12.62 20.27 0.52
CA SER A 38 -13.79 20.96 -0.06
C SER A 38 -14.93 21.18 0.96
N GLY A 39 -14.67 20.98 2.26
CA GLY A 39 -15.66 21.16 3.34
C GLY A 39 -16.49 19.91 3.65
N GLY A 40 -16.12 18.74 3.11
CA GLY A 40 -16.74 17.45 3.42
C GLY A 40 -16.37 16.92 4.83
N ALA A 41 -17.05 15.85 5.25
CA ALA A 41 -16.82 15.24 6.56
C ALA A 41 -15.41 14.63 6.68
N ALA A 42 -14.76 14.81 7.84
CA ALA A 42 -13.44 14.24 8.13
C ALA A 42 -13.45 12.72 8.38
N GLY A 43 -14.60 12.17 8.77
CA GLY A 43 -14.76 10.77 9.16
C GLY A 43 -14.24 9.75 8.13
N PRO A 44 -14.66 9.82 6.85
CA PRO A 44 -14.20 8.89 5.81
C PRO A 44 -12.68 8.87 5.61
N HIS A 45 -12.05 10.06 5.58
CA HIS A 45 -10.60 10.17 5.42
C HIS A 45 -9.88 9.58 6.63
N GLY A 46 -10.23 10.02 7.84
CA GLY A 46 -9.63 9.56 9.09
C GLY A 46 -9.79 8.05 9.33
N MET A 47 -11.00 7.50 9.16
CA MET A 47 -11.25 6.07 9.35
C MET A 47 -10.60 5.21 8.26
N GLY A 48 -10.56 5.70 7.02
CA GLY A 48 -9.98 4.95 5.92
C GLY A 48 -8.46 4.77 6.03
N ALA A 49 -7.76 5.56 6.86
CA ALA A 49 -6.33 5.37 7.14
C ALA A 49 -6.07 3.97 7.73
N THR A 50 -6.96 3.48 8.60
CA THR A 50 -6.89 2.13 9.17
C THR A 50 -6.89 1.05 8.08
N ALA A 51 -7.72 1.22 7.04
CA ALA A 51 -7.76 0.28 5.92
C ALA A 51 -6.46 0.28 5.12
N VAL A 52 -5.84 1.46 4.92
CA VAL A 52 -4.53 1.58 4.27
C VAL A 52 -3.45 0.85 5.07
N HIS A 53 -3.39 1.03 6.40
CA HIS A 53 -2.38 0.34 7.23
C HIS A 53 -2.59 -1.19 7.24
N ALA A 54 -3.83 -1.65 7.34
CA ALA A 54 -4.16 -3.07 7.29
C ALA A 54 -3.73 -3.71 5.95
N LEU A 55 -4.02 -3.03 4.84
CA LEU A 55 -3.64 -3.50 3.51
C LEU A 55 -2.12 -3.44 3.29
N ALA A 56 -1.44 -2.38 3.77
CA ALA A 56 0.02 -2.28 3.71
C ALA A 56 0.71 -3.39 4.51
N LEU A 57 0.18 -3.75 5.69
CA LEU A 57 0.66 -4.88 6.47
C LEU A 57 0.43 -6.21 5.73
N ALA A 58 -0.77 -6.41 5.18
CA ALA A 58 -1.06 -7.59 4.37
C ALA A 58 -0.13 -7.70 3.15
N GLN A 59 0.12 -6.58 2.46
CA GLN A 59 1.05 -6.51 1.34
C GLN A 59 2.47 -6.89 1.77
N LEU A 60 2.95 -6.39 2.91
CA LEU A 60 4.25 -6.76 3.46
C LEU A 60 4.35 -8.26 3.75
N VAL A 61 3.33 -8.83 4.41
CA VAL A 61 3.30 -10.28 4.71
C VAL A 61 3.37 -11.09 3.41
N VAL A 62 2.54 -10.76 2.42
CA VAL A 62 2.52 -11.47 1.14
C VAL A 62 3.82 -11.28 0.36
N ALA A 63 4.43 -10.10 0.41
CA ALA A 63 5.74 -9.84 -0.20
C ALA A 63 6.84 -10.70 0.44
N VAL A 64 6.82 -10.90 1.76
CA VAL A 64 7.75 -11.79 2.46
C VAL A 64 7.52 -13.25 2.07
N LEU A 65 6.25 -13.67 1.90
CA LEU A 65 5.92 -15.02 1.41
C LEU A 65 6.37 -15.25 -0.03
N LEU A 66 6.26 -14.23 -0.88
CA LEU A 66 6.81 -14.25 -2.23
C LEU A 66 8.34 -14.34 -2.22
N TRP A 67 9.01 -13.62 -1.32
CA TRP A 67 10.46 -13.62 -1.24
C TRP A 67 11.03 -14.93 -0.69
N ARG A 68 10.60 -15.36 0.49
CA ARG A 68 11.25 -16.47 1.23
C ARG A 68 10.75 -17.84 0.77
N PRO A 69 9.47 -18.20 0.96
CA PRO A 69 8.89 -19.43 0.41
C PRO A 69 8.97 -19.54 -1.11
N ALA A 70 8.55 -18.52 -1.85
CA ALA A 70 8.43 -18.61 -3.31
C ALA A 70 9.74 -18.34 -4.06
N ARG A 71 10.81 -17.95 -3.34
CA ARG A 71 12.13 -17.57 -3.89
C ARG A 71 12.04 -16.46 -4.94
N GLY A 72 11.03 -15.60 -4.83
CA GLY A 72 10.88 -14.40 -5.64
C GLY A 72 11.84 -13.28 -5.20
N PRO A 73 11.82 -12.13 -5.89
CA PRO A 73 12.64 -10.99 -5.52
C PRO A 73 12.27 -10.47 -4.12
N GLY A 74 13.27 -10.14 -3.31
CA GLY A 74 13.05 -9.67 -1.92
C GLY A 74 12.80 -8.18 -1.76
N TRP A 75 13.20 -7.37 -2.75
CA TRP A 75 13.02 -5.91 -2.68
C TRP A 75 11.56 -5.44 -2.56
N PRO A 76 10.51 -6.12 -3.11
CA PRO A 76 9.13 -5.72 -2.90
C PRO A 76 8.70 -5.77 -1.42
N ALA A 77 9.32 -6.64 -0.62
CA ALA A 77 9.10 -6.65 0.82
C ALA A 77 9.67 -5.41 1.50
N LEU A 78 10.86 -4.95 1.09
CA LEU A 78 11.46 -3.70 1.59
C LEU A 78 10.61 -2.48 1.24
N VAL A 79 10.10 -2.42 -0.01
CA VAL A 79 9.20 -1.34 -0.44
C VAL A 79 7.89 -1.38 0.33
N SER A 80 7.31 -2.57 0.53
CA SER A 80 6.07 -2.73 1.32
C SER A 80 6.27 -2.33 2.78
N LEU A 81 7.43 -2.64 3.36
CA LEU A 81 7.80 -2.18 4.70
C LEU A 81 7.91 -0.66 4.76
N ALA A 82 8.58 -0.04 3.79
CA ALA A 82 8.69 1.41 3.71
C ALA A 82 7.31 2.07 3.58
N VAL A 83 6.42 1.54 2.72
CA VAL A 83 5.04 2.03 2.58
C VAL A 83 4.27 1.94 3.89
N LEU A 84 4.40 0.84 4.64
CA LEU A 84 3.74 0.68 5.94
C LEU A 84 4.23 1.73 6.96
N LEU A 85 5.56 1.85 7.12
CA LEU A 85 6.15 2.78 8.08
C LEU A 85 5.86 4.24 7.72
N LEU A 86 6.05 4.61 6.46
CA LEU A 86 5.73 5.95 5.98
C LEU A 86 4.22 6.22 6.03
N GLY A 87 3.37 5.21 5.87
CA GLY A 87 1.92 5.33 6.06
C GLY A 87 1.53 5.73 7.47
N PHE A 88 2.23 5.23 8.50
CA PHE A 88 2.03 5.70 9.89
C PHE A 88 2.50 7.13 10.08
N VAL A 89 3.67 7.49 9.52
CA VAL A 89 4.15 8.88 9.52
C VAL A 89 3.14 9.80 8.83
N GLN A 90 2.55 9.36 7.71
CA GLN A 90 1.56 10.10 6.95
C GLN A 90 0.31 10.38 7.80
N SER A 91 -0.21 9.37 8.50
CA SER A 91 -1.34 9.53 9.42
C SER A 91 -1.03 10.44 10.61
N MET A 92 0.19 10.38 11.16
CA MET A 92 0.64 11.31 12.21
C MET A 92 0.63 12.76 11.71
N LEU A 93 1.20 13.02 10.52
CA LEU A 93 1.22 14.35 9.91
C LEU A 93 -0.19 14.87 9.57
N GLY A 94 -1.09 13.96 9.18
CA GLY A 94 -2.50 14.28 8.94
C GLY A 94 -3.22 14.68 10.22
N GLY A 95 -3.07 13.87 11.26
CA GLY A 95 -3.65 14.13 12.58
C GLY A 95 -3.10 15.41 13.25
N SER A 96 -1.86 15.80 12.95
CA SER A 96 -1.26 17.04 13.44
C SER A 96 -1.62 18.28 12.61
N GLY A 97 -2.34 18.14 11.50
CA GLY A 97 -2.66 19.24 10.59
C GLY A 97 -1.47 19.76 9.77
N ALA A 98 -0.36 19.01 9.71
CA ALA A 98 0.86 19.42 9.00
C ALA A 98 0.72 19.20 7.47
N LEU A 99 -0.26 19.85 6.85
CA LEU A 99 -0.67 19.64 5.46
C LEU A 99 0.49 19.77 4.45
N ALA A 100 1.40 20.72 4.67
CA ALA A 100 2.56 20.95 3.82
C ALA A 100 3.50 19.73 3.71
N ALA A 101 3.54 18.88 4.73
CA ALA A 101 4.30 17.62 4.72
C ALA A 101 3.41 16.42 4.39
N HIS A 102 2.18 16.40 4.92
CA HIS A 102 1.21 15.34 4.73
C HIS A 102 0.88 15.14 3.24
N VAL A 103 0.52 16.21 2.51
CA VAL A 103 0.07 16.10 1.12
C VAL A 103 1.16 15.59 0.18
N PRO A 104 2.40 16.15 0.17
CA PRO A 104 3.47 15.62 -0.68
C PRO A 104 3.81 14.16 -0.35
N LEU A 105 3.92 13.80 0.93
CA LEU A 105 4.20 12.42 1.33
C LEU A 105 3.10 11.46 0.88
N GLY A 106 1.82 11.85 1.01
CA GLY A 106 0.70 11.07 0.53
C GLY A 106 0.76 10.83 -0.98
N MET A 107 1.11 11.85 -1.75
CA MET A 107 1.26 11.74 -3.21
C MET A 107 2.46 10.87 -3.61
N THR A 108 3.59 10.97 -2.89
CA THR A 108 4.74 10.09 -3.07
C THR A 108 4.39 8.64 -2.80
N LEU A 109 3.66 8.35 -1.71
CA LEU A 109 3.20 7.00 -1.40
C LEU A 109 2.24 6.47 -2.46
N PHE A 110 1.31 7.29 -2.95
CA PHE A 110 0.43 6.90 -4.04
C PHE A 110 1.21 6.53 -5.31
N GLY A 111 2.17 7.37 -5.71
CA GLY A 111 3.05 7.07 -6.86
C GLY A 111 3.86 5.79 -6.68
N LEU A 112 4.40 5.56 -5.47
CA LEU A 112 5.14 4.33 -5.14
C LEU A 112 4.25 3.09 -5.21
N SER A 113 3.01 3.17 -4.70
CA SER A 113 2.02 2.09 -4.78
C SER A 113 1.63 1.77 -6.23
N VAL A 114 1.41 2.78 -7.07
CA VAL A 114 1.14 2.58 -8.50
C VAL A 114 2.34 1.96 -9.20
N TRP A 115 3.56 2.45 -8.95
CA TRP A 115 4.78 1.89 -9.53
C TRP A 115 4.97 0.41 -9.16
N LEU A 116 4.79 0.07 -7.88
CA LEU A 116 4.90 -1.31 -7.39
C LEU A 116 3.81 -2.20 -8.02
N LEU A 117 2.58 -1.70 -8.15
CA LEU A 117 1.49 -2.41 -8.83
C LEU A 117 1.83 -2.68 -10.30
N VAL A 118 2.28 -1.67 -11.04
CA VAL A 118 2.68 -1.83 -12.45
C VAL A 118 3.81 -2.85 -12.58
N TRP A 119 4.81 -2.81 -11.69
CA TRP A 119 5.86 -3.82 -11.66
C TRP A 119 5.28 -5.22 -11.41
N ALA A 120 4.41 -5.36 -10.42
CA ALA A 120 3.81 -6.65 -10.04
C ALA A 120 3.00 -7.24 -11.20
N LEU A 121 2.27 -6.41 -11.94
CA LEU A 121 1.44 -6.87 -13.08
C LEU A 121 2.25 -7.25 -14.32
N ARG A 122 3.48 -6.72 -14.47
CA ARG A 122 4.38 -7.02 -15.61
C ARG A 122 5.23 -8.29 -15.39
N ARG A 123 5.10 -8.95 -14.25
CA ARG A 123 5.83 -10.17 -13.89
C ARG A 123 4.89 -11.36 -13.86
#